data_AF-A0A2K2C021-F1
#
_entry.id   AF-A0A2K2C021-F1
#
_cell.length_a   1.000
_cell.length_b   1.000
_cell.length_c   1.000
_cell.angle_alpha   90.00
_cell.angle_beta   90.00
_cell.angle_gamma   90.00
#
_symmetry.space_group_name_H-M   'P 1'
#
loop_
_entity.id
_entity.type
_entity.pdbx_description
1 polymer ?
#
loop_
_entity_poly.entity_id
_entity_poly.type
_entity_poly.pdbx_seq_one_letter_code
_entity_poly.pdbx_strand_id
1 'polypeptide(L)'
;MQKQFYDFVELNRIQILFFDWFELYYASAHHVTYPFASIKHACPITTRSKTPVWNLTSGPPVESDHPPPIRNIQLNHKDQTVDAAPYKIPGDDTLTNTKHIIQQNNFTNTNLNTLGKQLT
;
A
#
# COMPACT_ATOMS: atom_id res chain seq x y z
N MET A 1 -12.96 4.36 -22.54
CA MET A 1 -11.88 3.68 -21.82
C MET A 1 -11.78 4.14 -20.36
N GLN A 2 -11.03 5.18 -20.00
CA GLN A 2 -10.87 5.58 -18.58
C GLN A 2 -12.20 5.96 -17.90
N LYS A 3 -13.05 6.76 -18.56
CA LYS A 3 -14.38 7.11 -18.02
C LYS A 3 -15.25 5.87 -17.78
N GLN A 4 -15.32 4.97 -18.76
CA GLN A 4 -16.09 3.71 -18.66
C GLN A 4 -15.61 2.81 -17.52
N PHE A 5 -14.30 2.79 -17.25
CA PHE A 5 -13.75 2.07 -16.10
C PHE A 5 -14.24 2.65 -14.77
N TYR A 6 -14.15 3.97 -14.58
CA TYR A 6 -14.61 4.59 -13.33
C TYR A 6 -16.13 4.50 -13.16
N ASP A 7 -16.89 4.71 -14.22
CA ASP A 7 -18.35 4.54 -14.21
C ASP A 7 -18.72 3.11 -13.76
N PHE A 8 -17.97 2.10 -14.23
CA PHE A 8 -18.16 0.70 -13.82
C PHE A 8 -17.80 0.45 -12.34
N VAL A 9 -16.67 0.97 -11.87
CA VAL A 9 -16.24 0.84 -10.46
C VAL A 9 -17.27 1.47 -9.52
N GLU A 10 -17.76 2.67 -9.86
CA GLU A 10 -18.74 3.39 -9.05
C GLU A 10 -20.11 2.67 -9.05
N LEU A 11 -20.59 2.27 -10.23
CA LEU A 11 -21.88 1.59 -10.38
C LEU A 11 -21.93 0.26 -9.62
N ASN A 12 -20.86 -0.54 -9.72
CA ASN A 12 -20.82 -1.88 -9.12
C ASN A 12 -20.29 -1.88 -7.70
N ARG A 13 -19.73 -0.76 -7.22
CA ARG A 13 -19.05 -0.64 -5.91
C ARG A 13 -18.01 -1.74 -5.68
N ILE A 14 -17.28 -2.12 -6.73
CA ILE A 14 -16.22 -3.11 -6.66
C ILE A 14 -14.86 -2.45 -6.80
N GLN A 15 -13.89 -2.95 -6.04
CA GLN A 15 -12.49 -2.57 -6.21
C GLN A 15 -11.84 -3.56 -7.18
N ILE A 16 -11.61 -3.12 -8.42
CA ILE A 16 -10.95 -3.90 -9.47
C ILE A 16 -9.88 -3.04 -10.15
N LEU A 17 -8.74 -3.64 -10.48
CA LEU A 17 -7.69 -2.97 -11.23
C LEU A 17 -8.11 -2.79 -12.69
N PHE A 18 -7.66 -1.71 -13.32
CA PHE A 18 -8.00 -1.41 -14.71
C PHE A 18 -7.70 -2.57 -15.67
N PHE A 19 -6.56 -3.24 -15.52
CA PHE A 19 -6.15 -4.33 -16.40
C PHE A 19 -7.03 -5.58 -16.23
N ASP A 20 -7.43 -5.90 -15.01
CA ASP A 20 -8.39 -6.98 -14.73
C ASP A 20 -9.77 -6.63 -15.28
N TRP A 21 -10.23 -5.40 -15.08
CA TRP A 21 -11.49 -4.94 -15.63
C TRP A 21 -11.49 -4.98 -17.15
N PHE A 22 -10.41 -4.52 -17.78
CA PHE A 22 -10.31 -4.46 -19.22
C PHE A 22 -10.32 -5.87 -19.83
N GLU A 23 -9.59 -6.83 -19.27
CA GLU A 23 -9.60 -8.21 -19.74
C GLU A 23 -10.96 -8.89 -19.54
N LEU A 24 -11.51 -8.82 -18.32
CA LEU A 24 -12.71 -9.56 -17.95
C LEU A 24 -13.99 -9.00 -18.56
N TYR A 25 -14.11 -7.67 -18.64
CA TYR A 25 -15.35 -7.01 -19.04
C TYR A 25 -15.24 -6.36 -20.42
N TYR A 26 -14.20 -5.57 -20.68
CA TYR A 26 -14.14 -4.79 -21.92
C TYR A 26 -13.73 -5.64 -23.13
N ALA A 27 -12.60 -6.35 -23.06
CA ALA A 27 -12.08 -7.19 -24.13
C ALA A 27 -13.06 -8.31 -24.50
N SER A 28 -13.65 -8.94 -23.47
CA SER A 28 -14.70 -9.95 -23.61
C SER A 28 -15.94 -9.39 -24.33
N ALA A 29 -16.49 -8.25 -23.88
CA ALA A 29 -17.72 -7.68 -24.44
C ALA A 29 -17.54 -7.08 -25.85
N HIS A 30 -16.34 -6.58 -26.16
CA HIS A 30 -16.05 -5.94 -27.44
C HIS A 30 -15.32 -6.87 -28.44
N HIS A 31 -15.10 -8.14 -28.08
CA HIS A 31 -14.36 -9.12 -28.89
C HIS A 31 -12.98 -8.62 -29.36
N VAL A 32 -12.28 -7.89 -28.48
CA VAL A 32 -10.94 -7.37 -28.74
C VAL A 32 -9.92 -8.28 -28.07
N THR A 33 -8.87 -8.67 -28.79
CA THR A 33 -7.74 -9.39 -28.20
C THR A 33 -7.11 -8.56 -27.09
N TYR A 34 -6.96 -9.13 -25.90
CA TYR A 34 -6.35 -8.45 -24.75
C TYR A 34 -4.87 -8.10 -25.05
N PRO A 35 -4.54 -6.81 -25.29
CA PRO A 35 -3.21 -6.45 -25.82
C PRO A 35 -2.12 -6.46 -24.73
N PHE A 36 -2.52 -6.59 -23.46
CA PHE A 36 -1.63 -6.50 -22.31
C PHE A 36 -1.33 -7.88 -21.69
N ALA A 37 -1.69 -8.99 -22.34
CA ALA A 37 -1.49 -10.33 -21.83
C ALA A 37 -0.03 -10.61 -21.42
N SER A 38 0.94 -10.09 -22.19
CA SER A 38 2.37 -10.23 -21.92
C SER A 38 2.89 -9.36 -20.77
N ILE A 39 2.25 -8.21 -20.49
CA ILE A 39 2.70 -7.28 -19.45
C ILE A 39 1.93 -7.41 -18.14
N LYS A 40 0.70 -7.94 -18.18
CA LYS A 40 -0.19 -8.07 -17.01
C LYS A 40 0.46 -8.85 -15.87
N HIS A 41 1.19 -9.91 -16.21
CA HIS A 41 1.89 -10.76 -15.26
C HIS A 41 3.36 -10.35 -15.03
N ALA A 42 3.89 -9.48 -15.87
CA ALA A 42 5.28 -9.05 -15.82
C ALA A 42 5.47 -7.75 -15.02
N CYS A 43 4.41 -6.96 -14.81
CA CYS A 43 4.47 -5.72 -14.04
C CYS A 43 3.93 -5.95 -12.62
N PRO A 44 4.76 -5.82 -11.57
CA PRO A 44 4.33 -5.94 -10.17
C PRO A 44 3.20 -4.94 -9.80
N ILE A 45 3.13 -3.81 -10.51
CA ILE A 45 2.10 -2.78 -10.32
C ILE A 45 0.71 -3.28 -10.74
N THR A 46 0.62 -4.22 -11.69
CA THR A 46 -0.66 -4.71 -12.24
C THR A 46 -1.15 -6.02 -11.61
N THR A 47 -0.33 -6.70 -10.81
CA THR A 47 -0.65 -7.99 -10.16
C THR A 47 -0.93 -7.89 -8.66
N ARG A 48 -0.79 -6.70 -8.06
CA ARG A 48 -0.87 -6.51 -6.62
C ARG A 48 -2.30 -6.72 -6.10
N SER A 49 -2.58 -7.92 -5.60
CA SER A 49 -3.93 -8.32 -5.19
C SER A 49 -4.32 -7.99 -3.75
N LYS A 50 -3.39 -7.51 -2.91
CA LYS A 50 -3.71 -7.20 -1.50
C LYS A 50 -3.03 -5.94 -1.00
N THR A 51 -3.85 -4.97 -0.63
CA THR A 51 -3.42 -3.80 0.16
C THR A 51 -3.01 -4.28 1.57
N PRO A 52 -1.80 -3.92 2.05
CA PRO A 52 -1.35 -4.26 3.39
C PRO A 52 -2.26 -3.67 4.47
N VAL A 53 -2.43 -4.42 5.56
CA VAL A 53 -3.07 -3.97 6.80
C VAL A 53 -1.99 -3.52 7.77
N TRP A 54 -2.09 -2.29 8.26
CA TRP A 54 -1.17 -1.70 9.23
C TRP A 54 -1.79 -1.70 10.62
N ASN A 55 -1.12 -2.36 11.57
CA ASN A 55 -1.48 -2.29 12.98
C ASN A 55 -1.01 -0.96 13.57
N LEU A 56 -1.93 -0.22 14.17
CA LEU A 56 -1.64 1.06 14.81
C LEU A 56 -1.29 0.85 16.28
N THR A 57 -0.46 1.73 16.85
CA THR A 57 -0.26 1.78 18.31
C THR A 57 -1.53 2.19 19.06
N SER A 58 -2.47 2.87 18.38
CA SER A 58 -3.76 3.28 18.93
C SER A 58 -4.84 3.29 17.84
N GLY A 59 -6.02 2.78 18.20
CA GLY A 59 -7.15 2.67 17.28
C GLY A 59 -7.12 1.40 16.41
N PRO A 60 -8.12 1.25 15.52
CA PRO A 60 -8.24 0.08 14.66
C PRO A 60 -7.14 0.04 13.58
N PRO A 61 -6.79 -1.15 13.06
CA PRO A 61 -5.89 -1.28 11.92
C PRO A 61 -6.43 -0.55 10.69
N VAL A 62 -5.52 -0.20 9.78
CA VAL A 62 -5.87 0.51 8.54
C VAL A 62 -5.28 -0.19 7.32
N GLU A 63 -6.07 -0.30 6.27
CA GLU A 63 -5.62 -0.76 4.96
C GLU A 63 -5.03 0.42 4.18
N SER A 64 -3.77 0.28 3.78
CA SER A 64 -3.08 1.31 2.99
C SER A 64 -1.87 0.73 2.26
N ASP A 65 -1.56 1.27 1.09
CA ASP A 65 -0.43 0.82 0.29
C ASP A 65 0.92 1.08 0.96
N HIS A 66 0.96 2.14 1.78
CA HIS A 66 2.14 2.56 2.55
C HIS A 66 1.78 2.72 4.03
N PRO A 67 2.77 2.65 4.95
CA PRO A 67 2.61 3.07 6.33
C PRO A 67 1.87 4.42 6.45
N PRO A 68 0.88 4.56 7.35
CA PRO A 68 0.15 5.81 7.52
C PRO A 68 1.09 6.96 7.92
N PRO A 69 1.06 8.12 7.24
CA PRO A 69 2.09 9.15 7.39
C PRO A 69 2.03 9.93 8.71
N ILE A 70 0.93 9.81 9.47
CA ILE A 70 0.69 10.61 10.69
C ILE A 70 0.43 9.70 11.90
N ARG A 71 0.28 8.38 11.71
CA ARG A 71 -0.03 7.45 12.81
C ARG A 71 1.16 6.54 13.10
N ASN A 72 1.45 6.34 14.38
CA ASN A 72 2.45 5.35 14.79
C ASN A 72 1.89 3.95 14.54
N ILE A 73 2.75 3.06 14.07
CA ILE A 73 2.44 1.67 13.75
C ILE A 73 3.22 0.71 14.64
N GLN A 74 2.70 -0.50 14.78
CA GLN A 74 3.39 -1.62 15.41
C GLN A 74 3.89 -2.59 14.35
N LEU A 75 5.15 -2.99 14.49
CA LEU A 75 5.84 -3.90 13.58
C LEU A 75 6.28 -5.14 14.36
N ASN A 76 6.15 -6.31 13.76
CA ASN A 76 6.73 -7.53 14.30
C ASN A 76 8.10 -7.77 13.68
N HIS A 77 9.15 -7.82 14.50
CA HIS A 77 10.52 -8.11 14.09
C HIS A 77 11.15 -9.12 15.06
N LYS A 78 11.56 -10.30 14.55
CA LYS A 78 12.20 -11.36 15.34
C LYS A 78 11.43 -11.67 16.64
N ASP A 79 10.13 -11.92 16.50
CA ASP A 79 9.21 -12.24 17.60
C ASP A 79 9.02 -11.13 18.65
N GLN A 80 9.49 -9.92 18.37
CA GLN A 80 9.25 -8.73 19.18
C GLN A 80 8.37 -7.73 18.43
N THR A 81 7.45 -7.11 19.16
CA THR A 81 6.70 -5.97 18.66
C THR A 81 7.48 -4.69 18.94
N VAL A 82 7.76 -3.94 17.89
CA VAL A 82 8.45 -2.64 17.97
C VAL A 82 7.55 -1.55 17.41
N ASP A 83 7.66 -0.36 18.00
CA ASP A 83 6.97 0.81 17.51
C ASP A 83 7.76 1.46 16.37
N ALA A 84 7.02 1.97 15.39
CA ALA A 84 7.52 2.85 14.36
C ALA A 84 6.66 4.11 14.32
N ALA A 85 7.31 5.26 14.37
CA ALA A 85 6.64 6.56 14.40
C ALA A 85 7.07 7.38 13.18
N PRO A 86 6.13 8.08 12.52
CA PRO A 86 6.46 9.05 11.47
C PRO A 86 7.14 10.29 12.07
N TYR A 87 7.13 11.41 11.34
CA TYR A 87 7.71 12.69 11.77
C TYR A 87 7.34 13.06 13.21
N LYS A 88 8.36 13.41 13.99
CA LYS A 88 8.23 14.02 15.32
C LYS A 88 8.53 15.51 15.22
N ILE A 89 7.84 16.30 16.04
CA ILE A 89 8.09 17.74 16.14
C ILE A 89 9.13 17.94 17.26
N PRO A 90 10.17 18.76 17.06
CA PRO A 90 11.28 18.93 18.01
C PRO A 90 10.88 19.37 19.43
N GLY A 91 9.65 19.86 19.62
CA GLY A 91 9.14 20.24 20.94
C GLY A 91 9.02 19.07 21.93
N ASP A 92 9.02 17.83 21.44
CA ASP A 92 9.02 16.59 22.25
C ASP A 92 10.43 16.06 22.57
N ASP A 93 11.50 16.69 22.04
CA ASP A 93 12.86 16.17 22.14
C ASP A 93 13.67 16.87 23.24
N THR A 94 13.86 16.17 24.35
CA THR A 94 15.06 16.35 25.19
C THR A 94 16.24 15.65 24.53
N LEU A 95 17.48 16.08 24.84
CA LEU A 95 18.74 15.56 24.31
C LEU A 95 18.95 14.02 24.49
N THR A 96 18.01 13.33 25.15
CA THR A 96 18.10 11.93 25.60
C THR A 96 17.20 10.97 24.81
N ASN A 97 16.51 11.42 23.75
CA ASN A 97 15.43 10.64 23.15
C ASN A 97 15.86 9.66 22.04
N THR A 98 16.88 8.83 22.30
CA THR A 98 17.32 7.74 21.40
C THR A 98 16.17 6.82 20.98
N LYS A 99 15.16 6.65 21.84
CA LYS A 99 13.93 5.90 21.53
C LYS A 99 13.19 6.47 20.32
N HIS A 100 13.03 7.79 20.22
CA HIS A 100 12.32 8.41 19.10
C HIS A 100 13.11 8.28 17.79
N ILE A 101 14.44 8.39 17.85
CA ILE A 101 15.31 8.14 16.69
C ILE A 101 15.11 6.71 16.18
N ILE A 102 15.11 5.71 17.09
CA ILE A 102 14.89 4.30 16.72
C ILE A 102 13.49 4.13 16.09
N GLN A 103 12.45 4.68 16.71
CA GLN A 103 11.08 4.59 16.19
C GLN A 103 10.94 5.23 14.79
N GLN A 104 11.60 6.36 14.54
CA GLN A 104 11.59 7.01 13.24
C GLN A 104 12.38 6.23 12.18
N ASN A 105 13.52 5.65 12.56
CA ASN A 105 14.29 4.78 11.67
C ASN A 105 13.50 3.51 11.30
N ASN A 106 12.79 2.92 12.25
CA ASN A 106 11.90 1.78 11.98
C ASN A 106 10.81 2.16 10.96
N PHE A 107 10.22 3.35 11.09
CA PHE A 107 9.21 3.85 10.17
C PHE A 107 9.77 4.06 8.76
N THR A 108 10.93 4.71 8.64
CA THR A 108 11.61 4.92 7.35
C THR A 108 11.99 3.61 6.68
N ASN A 109 12.60 2.68 7.42
CA ASN A 109 12.97 1.35 6.90
C ASN A 109 11.76 0.56 6.42
N THR A 110 10.63 0.68 7.12
CA THR A 110 9.37 0.05 6.72
C THR A 110 8.82 0.64 5.42
N ASN A 111 8.90 1.96 5.24
CA ASN A 111 8.52 2.61 3.99
C ASN A 111 9.41 2.15 2.84
N LEU A 112 10.73 2.15 3.02
CA LEU A 112 11.68 1.70 1.99
C LEU A 112 11.47 0.23 1.62
N ASN A 113 11.24 -0.65 2.60
CA ASN A 113 10.93 -2.05 2.35
C ASN A 113 9.60 -2.23 1.59
N THR A 114 8.58 -1.44 1.96
CA THR A 114 7.29 -1.44 1.25
C THR A 114 7.45 -1.03 -0.21
N LEU A 115 8.22 0.03 -0.47
CA LEU A 115 8.56 0.48 -1.83
C LEU A 115 9.35 -0.59 -2.59
N GLY A 116 10.35 -1.19 -1.97
CA GLY A 116 11.14 -2.28 -2.57
C GLY A 116 10.27 -3.44 -3.03
N LYS A 117 9.33 -3.88 -2.18
CA LYS A 117 8.35 -4.94 -2.52
C LYS A 117 7.37 -4.56 -3.63
N GLN A 118 7.16 -3.28 -3.90
CA GLN A 118 6.31 -2.84 -5.02
C GLN A 118 7.08 -2.81 -6.34
N LEU A 119 8.41 -2.81 -6.30
CA LEU A 119 9.28 -2.76 -7.48
C LEU A 119 9.77 -4.16 -7.92
N THR A 120 9.57 -5.18 -7.09
CA THR A 120 9.96 -6.59 -7.33
C THR A 120 8.74 -7.48 -7.44
#